data_AF-A0A962M4D4-F1
#
_entry.id   AF-A0A962M4D4-F1
#
_cell.length_a   1.000
_cell.length_b   1.000
_cell.length_c   1.000
_cell.angle_alpha   90.00
_cell.angle_beta   90.00
_cell.angle_gamma   90.00
#
_symmetry.space_group_name_H-M   'P 1'
#
loop_
_entity.id
_entity.type
_entity.pdbx_description
1 polymer ?
#
loop_
_entity_poly.entity_id
_entity_poly.type
_entity_poly.pdbx_seq_one_letter_code
_entity_poly.pdbx_strand_id
1 'polypeptide(L)'
;MNFNFNSPSHDSIIDSYINESNYKILTEYLSKPLIFCDTKKFKCHKKTQKQTVFNKLIEELKNFSHNEKLNVIHLNSKEYEDLSLIVTDKKDSCCLSVSLNDTHDFVIFYTNIHSTSDNLISIVNTILDKLFKEHIVYLDTTNIQWHFLKQNQLQKIEVDEPLHEHIFDSFYPSLTSSISLTQFIENYIDNKASVLLLYGPPGTGKTTLIRHICSHAQGTVYYTNDSKVMEHSDFFMNFLTDSDSQFLVLEDIDIHLESREKGNSFMYQLLGTADGFIRNRNKKIIISSNIHDVSNVDSALLRDGRCWGQFKINLLNQEQSYNVLRDLNKTDIVLGNTNYSLSKLFAM
;
A
#
# COMPACT_ATOMS: atom_id res chain seq x y z
N MET A 1 2.09 7.08 30.86
CA MET A 1 1.49 6.38 29.71
C MET A 1 0.32 7.23 29.24
N ASN A 2 0.53 8.02 28.20
CA ASN A 2 -0.54 8.81 27.59
C ASN A 2 -1.23 7.92 26.55
N PHE A 3 -2.50 7.59 26.80
CA PHE A 3 -3.36 6.89 25.85
C PHE A 3 -3.70 7.86 24.71
N ASN A 4 -3.45 7.43 23.47
CA ASN A 4 -3.63 8.24 22.26
C ASN A 4 -5.03 7.95 21.67
N PHE A 5 -5.91 8.94 21.68
CA PHE A 5 -7.30 8.89 21.23
C PHE A 5 -7.43 9.13 19.72
N ASN A 6 -6.98 8.18 18.88
CA ASN A 6 -7.23 8.20 17.43
C ASN A 6 -7.80 6.88 16.88
N SER A 7 -8.26 5.97 17.75
CA SER A 7 -9.36 5.08 17.38
C SER A 7 -10.67 5.88 17.48
N PRO A 8 -11.77 5.50 16.77
CA PRO A 8 -13.07 6.07 17.10
C PRO A 8 -13.25 5.88 18.60
N SER A 9 -13.32 7.01 19.32
CA SER A 9 -13.28 7.00 20.78
C SER A 9 -14.39 6.08 21.27
N HIS A 10 -14.10 5.27 22.29
CA HIS A 10 -15.12 4.51 23.01
C HIS A 10 -16.36 5.37 23.28
N ASP A 11 -16.18 6.68 23.50
CA ASP A 11 -17.22 7.67 23.71
C ASP A 11 -18.20 7.82 22.54
N SER A 12 -17.74 7.78 21.29
CA SER A 12 -18.63 7.88 20.12
C SER A 12 -19.54 6.66 19.92
N ILE A 13 -19.06 5.49 20.38
CA ILE A 13 -19.83 4.24 20.44
C ILE A 13 -20.80 4.32 21.62
N ILE A 14 -20.35 4.78 22.80
CA ILE A 14 -21.19 4.92 24.00
C ILE A 14 -22.35 5.91 23.77
N ASP A 15 -22.11 7.01 23.05
CA ASP A 15 -23.11 8.05 22.79
C ASP A 15 -24.25 7.58 21.85
N SER A 16 -24.01 6.63 20.94
CA SER A 16 -25.06 6.05 20.10
C SER A 16 -25.91 5.00 20.84
N TYR A 17 -25.44 4.56 22.01
CA TYR A 17 -25.98 3.46 22.80
C TYR A 17 -27.00 3.85 23.88
N ILE A 18 -27.35 5.13 23.98
CA ILE A 18 -28.28 5.66 24.99
C ILE A 18 -29.74 5.34 24.60
N ASN A 19 -30.05 4.05 24.49
CA ASN A 19 -31.38 3.46 24.59
C ASN A 19 -31.29 2.38 25.69
N GLU A 20 -32.25 2.35 26.61
CA GLU A 20 -32.18 1.52 27.84
C GLU A 20 -31.90 0.03 27.58
N SER A 21 -32.36 -0.52 26.45
CA SER A 21 -32.14 -1.92 26.06
C SER A 21 -30.71 -2.23 25.62
N ASN A 22 -30.00 -1.28 25.00
CA ASN A 22 -28.66 -1.47 24.42
C ASN A 22 -27.55 -1.23 25.46
N TYR A 23 -27.80 -0.36 26.44
CA TYR A 23 -26.85 -0.01 27.50
C TYR A 23 -26.41 -1.24 28.33
N LYS A 24 -27.35 -2.15 28.65
CA LYS A 24 -27.04 -3.34 29.45
C LYS A 24 -26.09 -4.30 28.72
N ILE A 25 -26.30 -4.47 27.41
CA ILE A 25 -25.48 -5.35 26.56
C ILE A 25 -24.08 -4.76 26.37
N LEU A 26 -23.98 -3.44 26.18
CA LEU A 26 -22.69 -2.75 26.09
C LEU A 26 -21.88 -2.85 27.38
N THR A 27 -22.54 -2.67 28.53
CA THR A 27 -21.90 -2.77 29.84
C THR A 27 -21.38 -4.18 30.11
N GLU A 28 -22.14 -5.20 29.69
CA GLU A 28 -21.70 -6.59 29.76
C GLU A 28 -20.50 -6.88 28.83
N TYR A 29 -20.52 -6.36 27.59
CA TYR A 29 -19.42 -6.45 26.63
C TYR A 29 -18.12 -5.83 27.16
N LEU A 30 -18.20 -4.61 27.70
CA LEU A 30 -17.03 -3.89 28.23
C LEU A 30 -16.46 -4.49 29.53
N SER A 31 -17.19 -5.38 30.20
CA SER A 31 -16.76 -6.01 31.45
C SER A 31 -15.97 -7.31 31.27
N LYS A 32 -15.87 -7.84 30.05
CA LYS A 32 -15.17 -9.09 29.74
C LYS A 32 -13.79 -8.82 29.13
N PRO A 33 -12.74 -9.59 29.48
CA PRO A 33 -11.43 -9.46 28.85
C PRO A 33 -11.55 -9.80 27.36
N LEU A 34 -11.27 -8.83 26.49
CA LEU A 34 -11.35 -8.99 25.05
C LEU A 34 -10.13 -9.75 24.54
N ILE A 35 -10.37 -10.81 23.77
CA ILE A 35 -9.32 -11.50 23.02
C ILE A 35 -9.30 -10.86 21.62
N PHE A 36 -8.15 -10.32 21.22
CA PHE A 36 -7.91 -9.88 19.85
C PHE A 36 -7.57 -11.12 19.02
N CYS A 37 -8.34 -11.42 17.96
CA CYS A 37 -8.17 -12.71 17.29
C CYS A 37 -7.91 -12.66 15.79
N ASP A 38 -8.47 -11.75 14.99
CA ASP A 38 -8.19 -11.82 13.54
C ASP A 38 -8.54 -10.54 12.75
N THR A 39 -7.71 -10.23 11.75
CA THR A 39 -7.95 -9.22 10.71
C THR A 39 -7.95 -9.92 9.36
N LYS A 40 -9.11 -9.97 8.70
CA LYS A 40 -9.23 -10.51 7.34
C LYS A 40 -9.39 -9.40 6.31
N LYS A 41 -8.90 -9.66 5.09
CA LYS A 41 -9.02 -8.77 3.94
C LYS A 41 -9.76 -9.47 2.80
N PHE A 42 -10.78 -8.84 2.23
CA PHE A 42 -11.53 -9.34 1.08
C PHE A 42 -11.43 -8.34 -0.07
N LYS A 43 -10.97 -8.80 -1.24
CA LYS A 43 -10.86 -7.96 -2.45
C LYS A 43 -12.00 -8.31 -3.39
N CYS A 44 -12.73 -7.29 -3.84
CA CYS A 44 -13.85 -7.45 -4.76
C CYS A 44 -13.71 -6.48 -5.94
N HIS A 45 -14.34 -6.78 -7.08
CA HIS A 45 -14.31 -5.87 -8.23
C HIS A 45 -14.97 -4.53 -7.86
N LYS A 46 -14.48 -3.39 -8.39
CA LYS A 46 -15.08 -2.05 -8.18
C LYS A 46 -16.59 -1.94 -8.42
N LYS A 47 -17.16 -2.80 -9.28
CA LYS A 47 -18.60 -2.84 -9.54
C LYS A 47 -19.42 -3.48 -8.41
N THR A 48 -18.77 -3.97 -7.36
CA THR A 48 -19.42 -4.59 -6.21
C THR A 48 -20.29 -3.55 -5.50
N GLN A 49 -21.57 -3.86 -5.34
CA GLN A 49 -22.52 -2.97 -4.68
C GLN A 49 -22.28 -2.98 -3.16
N LYS A 50 -21.42 -2.08 -2.68
CA LYS A 50 -20.98 -1.95 -1.27
C LYS A 50 -22.14 -2.00 -0.27
N GLN A 51 -23.19 -1.21 -0.52
CA GLN A 51 -24.38 -1.18 0.33
C GLN A 51 -25.08 -2.54 0.40
N THR A 52 -25.16 -3.25 -0.73
CA THR A 52 -25.77 -4.58 -0.79
C THR A 52 -24.98 -5.59 0.01
N VAL A 53 -23.64 -5.50 -0.01
CA VAL A 53 -22.74 -6.35 0.80
C VAL A 53 -23.00 -6.14 2.29
N PHE A 54 -23.03 -4.88 2.76
CA PHE A 54 -23.31 -4.57 4.17
C PHE A 54 -24.72 -4.99 4.60
N ASN A 55 -25.74 -4.74 3.78
CA ASN A 55 -27.11 -5.16 4.07
C ASN A 55 -27.23 -6.69 4.15
N LYS A 56 -26.65 -7.42 3.20
CA LYS A 56 -26.64 -8.89 3.20
C LYS A 56 -25.90 -9.45 4.41
N LEU A 57 -24.79 -8.83 4.84
CA LEU A 57 -24.06 -9.25 6.04
C LEU A 57 -24.93 -9.15 7.29
N ILE A 58 -25.61 -8.02 7.47
CA ILE A 58 -26.55 -7.83 8.59
C ILE A 58 -27.68 -8.86 8.53
N GLU A 59 -28.22 -9.13 7.34
CA GLU A 59 -29.30 -10.10 7.14
C GLU A 59 -28.86 -11.54 7.42
N GLU A 60 -27.71 -11.98 6.89
CA GLU A 60 -27.16 -13.32 7.13
C GLU A 60 -26.83 -13.55 8.61
N LEU A 61 -26.25 -12.55 9.30
CA LEU A 61 -26.02 -12.61 10.75
C LEU A 61 -27.33 -12.72 11.53
N LYS A 62 -28.38 -11.99 11.13
CA LYS A 62 -29.73 -12.12 11.73
C LYS A 62 -30.40 -13.46 11.42
N ASN A 63 -30.20 -14.02 10.23
CA ASN A 63 -30.76 -15.33 9.88
C ASN A 63 -30.08 -16.44 10.69
N PHE A 64 -28.75 -16.38 10.86
CA PHE A 64 -28.04 -17.26 11.79
C PHE A 64 -28.49 -17.04 13.24
N SER A 65 -28.84 -15.81 13.61
CA SER A 65 -29.34 -15.47 14.94
C SER A 65 -30.58 -16.26 15.35
N HIS A 66 -31.48 -16.56 14.41
CA HIS A 66 -32.66 -17.38 14.68
C HIS A 66 -32.33 -18.84 15.00
N ASN A 67 -31.24 -19.37 14.43
CA ASN A 67 -30.81 -20.76 14.65
C ASN A 67 -29.96 -20.92 15.92
N GLU A 68 -29.04 -19.98 16.18
CA GLU A 68 -28.02 -20.07 17.24
C GLU A 68 -28.37 -19.24 18.50
N LYS A 69 -29.49 -18.48 18.50
CA LYS A 69 -29.86 -17.49 19.54
C LYS A 69 -28.84 -16.36 19.69
N LEU A 70 -28.29 -15.89 18.57
CA LEU A 70 -27.43 -14.70 18.57
C LEU A 70 -28.30 -13.44 18.67
N ASN A 71 -27.72 -12.36 19.16
CA ASN A 71 -28.30 -11.02 19.10
C ASN A 71 -27.31 -10.11 18.36
N VAL A 72 -27.81 -9.38 17.36
CA VAL A 72 -26.97 -8.53 16.50
C VAL A 72 -27.40 -7.08 16.69
N ILE A 73 -26.50 -6.27 17.24
CA ILE A 73 -26.69 -4.84 17.44
C ILE A 73 -25.86 -4.11 16.40
N HIS A 74 -26.49 -3.19 15.69
CA HIS A 74 -25.83 -2.32 14.72
C HIS A 74 -25.50 -0.98 15.38
N LEU A 75 -24.23 -0.56 15.33
CA LEU A 75 -23.74 0.57 16.16
C LEU A 75 -23.81 1.94 15.48
N ASN A 76 -24.04 1.93 14.16
CA ASN A 76 -23.97 3.01 13.16
C ASN A 76 -22.70 3.07 12.31
N SER A 77 -22.98 3.19 11.02
CA SER A 77 -22.14 3.63 9.91
C SER A 77 -22.39 5.13 9.75
N LYS A 78 -21.42 6.00 10.05
CA LYS A 78 -21.58 7.43 9.74
C LYS A 78 -21.38 7.70 8.25
N GLU A 79 -20.76 6.78 7.52
CA GLU A 79 -20.49 6.83 6.09
C GLU A 79 -20.51 5.40 5.51
N TYR A 80 -20.74 5.25 4.21
CA TYR A 80 -20.80 3.95 3.50
C TYR A 80 -19.49 3.16 3.50
N GLU A 81 -18.50 3.60 4.27
CA GLU A 81 -17.14 3.06 4.30
C GLU A 81 -16.91 2.20 5.54
N ASP A 82 -17.67 2.38 6.62
CA ASP A 82 -17.48 1.64 7.88
C ASP A 82 -18.79 1.07 8.43
N LEU A 83 -18.76 -0.20 8.84
CA LEU A 83 -19.84 -0.93 9.49
C LEU A 83 -19.34 -1.58 10.78
N SER A 84 -19.93 -1.20 11.92
CA SER A 84 -19.65 -1.85 13.21
C SER A 84 -20.88 -2.56 13.76
N LEU A 85 -20.68 -3.80 14.19
CA LEU A 85 -21.71 -4.71 14.73
C LEU A 85 -21.23 -5.33 16.04
N ILE A 86 -22.12 -5.45 17.02
CA ILE A 86 -21.93 -6.36 18.16
C ILE A 86 -22.83 -7.57 17.97
N VAL A 87 -22.23 -8.74 17.98
CA VAL A 87 -22.88 -10.04 17.93
C VAL A 87 -22.70 -10.70 19.29
N THR A 88 -23.78 -10.99 19.99
CA THR A 88 -23.72 -11.69 21.29
C THR A 88 -24.45 -13.02 21.22
N ASP A 89 -23.97 -14.02 21.93
CA ASP A 89 -24.78 -15.19 22.30
C ASP A 89 -25.17 -15.10 23.79
N LYS A 90 -25.67 -16.19 24.37
CA LYS A 90 -26.09 -16.23 25.79
C LYS A 90 -24.98 -15.97 26.81
N LYS A 91 -23.72 -16.19 26.45
CA LYS A 91 -22.57 -16.12 27.35
C LYS A 91 -21.45 -15.22 26.83
N ASP A 92 -21.33 -15.11 25.52
CA ASP A 92 -20.19 -14.53 24.83
C ASP A 92 -20.61 -13.38 23.92
N SER A 93 -19.63 -12.58 23.55
CA SER A 93 -19.85 -11.40 22.74
C SER A 93 -18.68 -11.12 21.82
N CYS A 94 -19.01 -10.62 20.64
CA CYS A 94 -18.11 -10.39 19.53
C CYS A 94 -18.40 -9.02 18.92
N CYS A 95 -17.39 -8.19 18.74
CA CYS A 95 -17.45 -6.98 17.92
C CYS A 95 -16.85 -7.28 16.55
N LEU A 96 -17.63 -7.05 15.51
CA LEU A 96 -17.22 -7.11 14.12
C LEU A 96 -17.19 -5.68 13.57
N SER A 97 -16.03 -5.25 13.08
CA SER A 97 -15.90 -4.01 12.32
C SER A 97 -15.49 -4.33 10.90
N VAL A 98 -16.20 -3.78 9.92
CA VAL A 98 -15.90 -3.89 8.50
C VAL A 98 -15.64 -2.48 7.97
N SER A 99 -14.42 -2.21 7.53
CA SER A 99 -14.05 -0.96 6.88
C SER A 99 -13.71 -1.18 5.41
N LEU A 100 -13.79 -0.11 4.63
CA LEU A 100 -13.66 -0.15 3.18
C LEU A 100 -12.55 0.77 2.68
N ASN A 101 -11.80 0.29 1.70
CA ASN A 101 -10.90 1.10 0.89
C ASN A 101 -11.25 0.91 -0.59
N ASP A 102 -11.55 2.01 -1.30
CA ASP A 102 -11.92 1.98 -2.71
C ASP A 102 -10.74 2.45 -3.57
N THR A 103 -10.37 1.63 -4.55
CA THR A 103 -9.32 1.97 -5.52
C THR A 103 -9.93 2.24 -6.90
N HIS A 104 -9.09 2.47 -7.92
CA HIS A 104 -9.62 2.71 -9.26
C HIS A 104 -10.32 1.46 -9.85
N ASP A 105 -9.94 0.26 -9.43
CA ASP A 105 -10.35 -1.00 -10.07
C ASP A 105 -11.02 -2.01 -9.11
N PHE A 106 -10.81 -1.85 -7.80
CA PHE A 106 -11.29 -2.80 -6.79
C PHE A 106 -11.82 -2.11 -5.53
N VAL A 107 -12.63 -2.86 -4.79
CA VAL A 107 -13.05 -2.52 -3.44
C VAL A 107 -12.37 -3.51 -2.49
N ILE A 108 -11.70 -3.00 -1.46
CA ILE A 108 -11.08 -3.82 -0.42
C ILE A 108 -11.89 -3.64 0.87
N PHE A 109 -12.35 -4.76 1.43
CA PHE A 109 -13.01 -4.80 2.73
C PHE A 109 -12.02 -5.35 3.77
N TYR A 110 -11.80 -4.58 4.84
CA TYR A 110 -11.06 -5.02 6.01
C TYR A 110 -12.06 -5.41 7.08
N THR A 111 -11.95 -6.61 7.62
CA THR A 111 -12.84 -7.09 8.69
C THR A 111 -12.01 -7.41 9.92
N ASN A 112 -12.28 -6.71 11.01
CA ASN A 112 -11.67 -6.91 12.31
C ASN A 112 -12.67 -7.56 13.25
N ILE A 113 -12.28 -8.67 13.89
CA ILE A 113 -13.13 -9.43 14.79
C ILE A 113 -12.47 -9.47 16.18
N HIS A 114 -13.19 -8.98 17.18
CA HIS A 114 -12.81 -9.05 18.58
C HIS A 114 -13.87 -9.85 19.32
N SER A 115 -13.50 -10.95 19.97
CA SER A 115 -14.47 -11.83 20.60
C SER A 115 -13.95 -12.36 21.92
N THR A 116 -14.88 -12.72 22.81
CA THR A 116 -14.57 -13.50 24.03
C THR A 116 -14.57 -15.01 23.77
N SER A 117 -14.93 -15.45 22.56
CA SER A 117 -15.19 -16.85 22.20
C SER A 117 -14.77 -17.18 20.77
N ASP A 118 -14.00 -18.26 20.62
CA ASP A 118 -13.57 -18.82 19.33
C ASP A 118 -14.76 -19.34 18.50
N ASN A 119 -15.81 -19.82 19.15
CA ASN A 119 -17.00 -20.32 18.46
C ASN A 119 -17.71 -19.18 17.70
N LEU A 120 -17.89 -18.03 18.36
CA LEU A 120 -18.48 -16.85 17.71
C LEU A 120 -17.61 -16.36 16.56
N ILE A 121 -16.28 -16.37 16.70
CA ILE A 121 -15.35 -16.02 15.62
C ILE A 121 -15.56 -16.95 14.41
N SER A 122 -15.65 -18.26 14.64
CA SER A 122 -15.86 -19.25 13.57
C SER A 122 -17.18 -19.03 12.81
N ILE A 123 -18.27 -18.75 13.54
CA ILE A 123 -19.58 -18.46 12.95
C ILE A 123 -19.51 -17.20 12.09
N VAL A 124 -18.98 -16.10 12.63
CA VAL A 124 -18.85 -14.82 11.90
C VAL A 124 -17.98 -15.00 10.66
N ASN A 125 -16.85 -15.71 10.79
CA ASN A 125 -15.96 -16.01 9.66
C ASN A 125 -16.66 -16.79 8.54
N THR A 126 -17.46 -17.79 8.90
CA THR A 126 -18.22 -18.59 7.91
C THR A 126 -19.19 -17.71 7.12
N ILE A 127 -19.82 -16.74 7.78
CA ILE A 127 -20.76 -15.80 7.14
C ILE A 127 -20.01 -14.85 6.21
N LEU A 128 -18.90 -14.27 6.66
CA LEU A 128 -18.06 -13.39 5.83
C LEU A 128 -17.57 -14.15 4.59
N ASP A 129 -17.01 -15.34 4.78
CA ASP A 129 -16.49 -16.15 3.67
C ASP A 129 -17.60 -16.46 2.67
N LYS A 130 -18.81 -16.84 3.11
CA LYS A 130 -19.97 -17.08 2.23
C LYS A 130 -20.38 -15.82 1.46
N LEU A 131 -20.45 -14.68 2.14
CA LEU A 131 -20.90 -13.40 1.56
C LEU A 131 -19.93 -12.90 0.49
N PHE A 132 -18.63 -12.96 0.77
CA PHE A 132 -17.61 -12.44 -0.12
C PHE A 132 -17.25 -13.42 -1.23
N LYS A 133 -17.38 -14.74 -1.04
CA LYS A 133 -16.94 -15.77 -2.01
C LYS A 133 -17.39 -15.54 -3.45
N GLU A 134 -18.62 -15.09 -3.69
CA GLU A 134 -19.13 -14.82 -5.04
C GLU A 134 -18.59 -13.53 -5.68
N HIS A 135 -17.99 -12.67 -4.86
CA HIS A 135 -17.47 -11.36 -5.24
C HIS A 135 -15.95 -11.26 -5.10
N ILE A 136 -15.28 -12.28 -4.54
CA ILE A 136 -13.84 -12.29 -4.33
C ILE A 136 -13.11 -12.34 -5.66
N VAL A 137 -12.16 -11.42 -5.81
CA VAL A 137 -11.14 -11.48 -6.84
C VAL A 137 -9.81 -11.77 -6.15
N TYR A 138 -9.14 -12.83 -6.56
CA TYR A 138 -7.77 -13.11 -6.11
C TYR A 138 -6.84 -12.19 -6.89
N LEU A 139 -6.25 -11.24 -6.17
CA LEU A 139 -5.28 -10.31 -6.70
C LEU A 139 -4.07 -10.38 -5.79
N ASP A 140 -2.91 -10.57 -6.38
CA ASP A 140 -1.69 -10.22 -5.70
C ASP A 140 -1.71 -8.70 -5.51
N THR A 141 -1.37 -8.25 -4.30
CA THR A 141 -1.20 -6.83 -3.98
C THR A 141 0.09 -6.66 -3.23
N THR A 142 0.72 -5.52 -3.43
CA THR A 142 1.82 -5.07 -2.60
C THR A 142 1.29 -4.14 -1.52
N ASN A 143 1.67 -4.38 -0.26
CA ASN A 143 1.37 -3.45 0.82
C ASN A 143 2.34 -2.27 0.78
N ILE A 144 1.80 -1.06 0.67
CA ILE A 144 2.54 0.19 0.64
C ILE A 144 2.23 0.99 1.91
N GLN A 145 3.25 1.26 2.71
CA GLN A 145 3.19 2.23 3.80
C GLN A 145 3.62 3.59 3.29
N TRP A 146 2.64 4.43 2.94
CA TRP A 146 2.90 5.81 2.54
C TRP A 146 3.10 6.69 3.77
N HIS A 147 4.32 7.16 3.94
CA HIS A 147 4.72 8.05 5.02
C HIS A 147 4.63 9.53 4.60
N PHE A 148 4.09 10.36 5.49
CA PHE A 148 3.94 11.80 5.29
C PHE A 148 4.01 12.53 6.64
N LEU A 149 4.24 13.84 6.63
CA LEU A 149 4.20 14.64 7.85
C LEU A 149 2.81 15.27 8.06
N LYS A 150 2.25 15.07 9.26
CA LYS A 150 1.08 15.81 9.74
C LYS A 150 1.47 16.54 11.01
N GLN A 151 1.37 17.87 11.01
CA GLN A 151 1.78 18.71 12.16
C GLN A 151 3.22 18.40 12.65
N ASN A 152 4.14 18.21 11.70
CA ASN A 152 5.55 17.86 11.95
C ASN A 152 5.77 16.52 12.69
N GLN A 153 4.77 15.66 12.73
CA GLN A 153 4.89 14.28 13.20
C GLN A 153 4.81 13.35 12.01
N LEU A 154 5.69 12.33 12.02
CA LEU A 154 5.65 11.25 11.05
C LEU A 154 4.37 10.44 11.21
N GLN A 155 3.57 10.38 10.15
CA GLN A 155 2.37 9.58 10.04
C GLN A 155 2.53 8.62 8.86
N LYS A 156 1.70 7.56 8.85
CA LYS A 156 1.62 6.65 7.72
C LYS A 156 0.18 6.25 7.42
N ILE A 157 -0.10 5.96 6.16
CA ILE A 157 -1.30 5.26 5.71
C ILE A 157 -0.85 3.97 5.03
N GLU A 158 -1.58 2.89 5.26
CA GLU A 158 -1.36 1.60 4.60
C GLU A 158 -2.30 1.49 3.40
N VAL A 159 -1.72 1.22 2.23
CA VAL A 159 -2.43 1.06 0.96
C VAL A 159 -2.08 -0.30 0.40
N ASP A 160 -3.08 -1.11 0.05
CA ASP A 160 -2.85 -2.36 -0.68
C ASP A 160 -3.00 -2.09 -2.18
N GLU A 161 -1.88 -2.03 -2.90
CA GLU A 161 -1.84 -1.71 -4.33
C GLU A 161 -1.88 -2.99 -5.16
N PRO A 162 -2.82 -3.15 -6.11
CA PRO A 162 -2.95 -4.36 -6.90
C PRO A 162 -1.97 -4.39 -8.08
N LEU A 163 -1.45 -5.57 -8.43
CA LEU A 163 -0.32 -5.71 -9.36
C LEU A 163 -0.68 -5.71 -10.86
N HIS A 164 -1.70 -4.96 -11.29
CA HIS A 164 -2.32 -5.15 -12.62
C HIS A 164 -1.75 -4.32 -13.77
N GLU A 165 -0.79 -3.45 -13.55
CA GLU A 165 -0.19 -2.70 -14.66
C GLU A 165 0.62 -3.66 -15.55
N HIS A 166 0.03 -4.04 -16.69
CA HIS A 166 0.75 -4.73 -17.76
C HIS A 166 1.77 -3.76 -18.35
N ILE A 167 3.02 -3.93 -17.92
CA ILE A 167 4.17 -3.20 -18.46
C ILE A 167 4.84 -4.04 -19.55
N PHE A 168 5.16 -3.39 -20.66
CA PHE A 168 5.88 -4.01 -21.77
C PHE A 168 7.32 -3.53 -21.84
N ASP A 169 8.21 -4.36 -22.37
CA ASP A 169 9.62 -4.02 -22.57
C ASP A 169 9.79 -2.77 -23.44
N SER A 170 8.87 -2.53 -24.38
CA SER A 170 8.88 -1.37 -25.27
C SER A 170 8.75 -0.04 -24.53
N PHE A 171 8.25 -0.03 -23.29
CA PHE A 171 8.08 1.19 -22.49
C PHE A 171 9.42 1.71 -21.98
N TYR A 172 10.40 0.82 -21.77
CA TYR A 172 11.71 1.14 -21.20
C TYR A 172 12.88 0.59 -22.02
N PRO A 173 13.01 0.96 -23.31
CA PRO A 173 14.00 0.39 -24.22
C PRO A 173 15.45 0.66 -23.78
N SER A 174 15.68 1.69 -22.95
CA SER A 174 16.99 1.97 -22.35
C SER A 174 17.43 0.91 -21.33
N LEU A 175 16.49 0.16 -20.76
CA LEU A 175 16.73 -0.93 -19.81
C LEU A 175 16.66 -2.30 -20.49
N THR A 176 15.80 -2.41 -21.50
CA THR A 176 15.38 -3.70 -22.08
C THR A 176 16.01 -4.02 -23.43
N SER A 177 17.03 -3.27 -23.85
CA SER A 177 17.70 -3.48 -25.15
C SER A 177 18.40 -4.84 -25.27
N SER A 178 18.90 -5.37 -24.15
CA SER A 178 19.68 -6.62 -24.09
C SER A 178 19.05 -7.70 -23.22
N ILE A 179 18.09 -7.35 -22.38
CA ILE A 179 17.41 -8.23 -21.42
C ILE A 179 15.94 -7.85 -21.32
N SER A 180 15.08 -8.75 -20.89
CA SER A 180 13.68 -8.40 -20.60
C SER A 180 13.57 -7.56 -19.33
N LEU A 181 12.44 -6.85 -19.17
CA LEU A 181 12.17 -6.09 -17.95
C LEU A 181 12.09 -7.00 -16.71
N THR A 182 11.51 -8.18 -16.85
CA THR A 182 11.49 -9.19 -15.77
C THR A 182 12.90 -9.54 -15.31
N GLN A 183 13.81 -9.82 -16.24
CA GLN A 183 15.21 -10.11 -15.91
C GLN A 183 15.92 -8.90 -15.28
N PHE A 184 15.62 -7.68 -15.71
CA PHE A 184 16.15 -6.47 -15.08
C PHE A 184 15.74 -6.39 -13.59
N ILE A 185 14.47 -6.68 -13.30
CA ILE A 185 13.93 -6.66 -11.94
C ILE A 185 14.55 -7.77 -11.08
N GLU A 186 14.61 -9.01 -11.58
CA GLU A 186 15.26 -10.14 -10.91
C GLU A 186 16.72 -9.82 -10.58
N ASN A 187 17.47 -9.29 -11.56
CA ASN A 187 18.86 -8.89 -11.39
C ASN A 187 19.04 -7.81 -10.30
N TYR A 188 18.07 -6.91 -10.15
CA TYR A 188 18.08 -5.92 -9.07
C TYR A 188 17.78 -6.54 -7.71
N ILE A 189 16.70 -7.33 -7.61
CA ILE A 189 16.25 -7.96 -6.37
C ILE A 189 17.32 -8.89 -5.81
N ASP A 190 17.96 -9.70 -6.65
CA ASP A 190 18.95 -10.69 -6.23
C ASP A 190 20.36 -10.09 -5.99
N ASN A 191 20.56 -8.82 -6.34
CA ASN A 191 21.86 -8.18 -6.15
C ASN A 191 22.20 -7.95 -4.66
N LYS A 192 23.49 -7.91 -4.33
CA LYS A 192 23.94 -7.51 -2.98
C LYS A 192 23.84 -6.01 -2.75
N ALA A 193 24.05 -5.21 -3.80
CA ALA A 193 23.83 -3.78 -3.74
C ALA A 193 22.32 -3.50 -3.65
N SER A 194 21.96 -2.51 -2.84
CA SER A 194 20.56 -2.24 -2.48
C SER A 194 19.96 -1.06 -3.24
N VAL A 195 20.77 -0.12 -3.71
CA VAL A 195 20.30 1.15 -4.27
C VAL A 195 20.11 1.08 -5.78
N LEU A 196 18.93 1.43 -6.26
CA LEU A 196 18.60 1.69 -7.65
C LEU A 196 18.23 3.16 -7.82
N LEU A 197 18.93 3.87 -8.70
CA LEU A 197 18.63 5.25 -9.06
C LEU A 197 18.03 5.33 -10.47
N LEU A 198 16.78 5.80 -10.57
CA LEU A 198 16.08 6.07 -11.83
C LEU A 198 16.00 7.57 -12.06
N TYR A 199 16.52 8.07 -13.18
CA TYR A 199 16.52 9.52 -13.45
C TYR A 199 16.17 9.87 -14.88
N GLY A 200 15.68 11.09 -15.12
CA GLY A 200 15.37 11.60 -16.45
C GLY A 200 14.07 12.40 -16.50
N PRO A 201 13.66 12.92 -17.67
CA PRO A 201 12.57 13.87 -17.80
C PRO A 201 11.24 13.41 -17.15
N PRO A 202 10.36 14.35 -16.75
CA PRO A 202 9.02 13.99 -16.26
C PRO A 202 8.19 13.32 -17.36
N GLY A 203 7.26 12.46 -16.94
CA GLY A 203 6.35 11.75 -17.86
C GLY A 203 6.97 10.56 -18.61
N THR A 204 8.20 10.16 -18.32
CA THR A 204 8.86 8.98 -18.93
C THR A 204 8.50 7.64 -18.28
N GLY A 205 7.62 7.63 -17.28
CA GLY A 205 7.14 6.39 -16.64
C GLY A 205 7.96 5.89 -15.45
N LYS A 206 8.84 6.71 -14.86
CA LYS A 206 9.65 6.31 -13.68
C LYS A 206 8.77 5.74 -12.55
N THR A 207 7.71 6.43 -12.16
CA THR A 207 6.78 5.99 -11.11
C THR A 207 6.11 4.66 -11.45
N THR A 208 5.65 4.50 -12.70
CA THR A 208 5.05 3.27 -13.22
C THR A 208 6.05 2.10 -13.14
N LEU A 209 7.31 2.32 -13.54
CA LEU A 209 8.37 1.33 -13.40
C LEU A 209 8.62 0.94 -11.93
N ILE A 210 8.67 1.92 -11.02
CA ILE A 210 8.85 1.66 -9.58
C ILE A 210 7.72 0.81 -9.03
N ARG A 211 6.46 1.13 -9.35
CA ARG A 211 5.31 0.31 -8.94
C ARG A 211 5.43 -1.12 -9.41
N HIS A 212 5.87 -1.33 -10.65
CA HIS A 212 6.09 -2.67 -11.19
C HIS A 212 7.31 -3.39 -10.61
N ILE A 213 8.36 -2.69 -10.19
CA ILE A 213 9.43 -3.32 -9.41
C ILE A 213 8.87 -3.75 -8.04
N CYS A 214 8.15 -2.86 -7.37
CA CYS A 214 7.53 -3.11 -6.07
C CYS A 214 6.42 -4.16 -6.12
N SER A 215 5.84 -4.45 -7.29
CA SER A 215 4.89 -5.55 -7.45
C SER A 215 5.53 -6.91 -7.20
N HIS A 216 6.85 -7.02 -7.36
CA HIS A 216 7.59 -8.25 -7.08
C HIS A 216 8.00 -8.36 -5.60
N ALA A 217 7.52 -7.44 -4.75
CA ALA A 217 7.78 -7.49 -3.32
C ALA A 217 6.98 -8.63 -2.66
N GLN A 218 7.68 -9.38 -1.80
CA GLN A 218 7.08 -10.35 -0.87
C GLN A 218 6.76 -9.72 0.48
N GLY A 219 7.17 -8.47 0.70
CA GLY A 219 7.00 -7.72 1.93
C GLY A 219 6.45 -6.31 1.72
N THR A 220 6.57 -5.50 2.76
CA THR A 220 6.06 -4.12 2.79
C THR A 220 6.96 -3.16 2.03
N VAL A 221 6.34 -2.23 1.29
CA VAL A 221 7.01 -1.11 0.63
C VAL A 221 6.85 0.16 1.45
N TYR A 222 7.95 0.74 1.91
CA TYR A 222 7.98 2.06 2.50
C TYR A 222 8.07 3.09 1.39
N TYR A 223 7.13 4.02 1.34
CA TYR A 223 7.05 5.01 0.27
C TYR A 223 6.93 6.42 0.83
N THR A 224 7.68 7.36 0.25
CA THR A 224 7.46 8.80 0.41
C THR A 224 7.91 9.59 -0.82
N ASN A 225 7.17 10.64 -1.12
CA ASN A 225 7.52 11.72 -2.05
C ASN A 225 7.64 13.08 -1.33
N ASP A 226 7.51 13.09 0.01
CA ASP A 226 7.67 14.29 0.83
C ASP A 226 9.10 14.38 1.32
N SER A 227 9.83 15.38 0.83
CA SER A 227 11.22 15.56 1.21
C SER A 227 11.43 15.80 2.71
N LYS A 228 10.43 16.36 3.41
CA LYS A 228 10.56 16.59 4.87
C LYS A 228 10.51 15.28 5.64
N VAL A 229 9.76 14.28 5.15
CA VAL A 229 9.82 12.91 5.71
C VAL A 229 11.22 12.34 5.57
N MET A 230 11.88 12.62 4.45
CA MET A 230 13.24 12.15 4.16
C MET A 230 14.31 12.82 5.04
N GLU A 231 13.99 13.93 5.71
CA GLU A 231 14.88 14.53 6.72
C GLU A 231 14.68 13.89 8.12
N HIS A 232 13.61 13.11 8.30
CA HIS A 232 13.21 12.53 9.58
C HIS A 232 13.85 11.15 9.80
N SER A 233 14.77 11.05 10.75
CA SER A 233 15.55 9.81 11.02
C SER A 233 14.68 8.59 11.31
N ASP A 234 13.56 8.79 12.02
CA ASP A 234 12.65 7.72 12.39
C ASP A 234 12.09 6.97 11.18
N PHE A 235 11.92 7.65 10.04
CA PHE A 235 11.44 7.00 8.82
C PHE A 235 12.39 5.90 8.34
N PHE A 236 13.69 6.20 8.26
CA PHE A 236 14.72 5.23 7.89
C PHE A 236 14.91 4.16 8.95
N MET A 237 14.87 4.55 10.24
CA MET A 237 15.00 3.59 11.33
C MET A 237 13.83 2.59 11.33
N ASN A 238 12.60 3.06 11.15
CA ASN A 238 11.42 2.19 11.04
C ASN A 238 11.54 1.25 9.85
N PHE A 239 12.00 1.75 8.69
CA PHE A 239 12.29 0.88 7.54
C PHE A 239 13.35 -0.16 7.89
N LEU A 240 14.42 0.18 8.60
CA LEU A 240 15.48 -0.78 8.91
C LEU A 240 15.04 -1.84 9.93
N THR A 241 14.23 -1.47 10.92
CA THR A 241 13.81 -2.35 12.02
C THR A 241 12.58 -3.20 11.70
N ASP A 242 11.72 -2.78 10.78
CA ASP A 242 10.58 -3.59 10.32
C ASP A 242 11.07 -4.85 9.59
N SER A 243 10.79 -6.03 10.13
CA SER A 243 11.20 -7.31 9.54
C SER A 243 10.54 -7.61 8.20
N ASP A 244 9.34 -7.07 7.98
CA ASP A 244 8.51 -7.38 6.82
C ASP A 244 8.77 -6.38 5.69
N SER A 245 9.42 -5.25 5.98
CA SER A 245 9.80 -4.26 4.97
C SER A 245 10.87 -4.79 4.00
N GLN A 246 10.64 -4.56 2.71
CA GLN A 246 11.52 -5.02 1.64
C GLN A 246 12.02 -3.87 0.76
N PHE A 247 11.16 -2.92 0.38
CA PHE A 247 11.54 -1.78 -0.45
C PHE A 247 11.37 -0.47 0.30
N LEU A 248 12.33 0.44 0.13
CA LEU A 248 12.23 1.85 0.46
C LEU A 248 12.22 2.64 -0.84
N VAL A 249 11.12 3.33 -1.13
CA VAL A 249 10.91 4.14 -2.33
C VAL A 249 10.94 5.62 -1.94
N LEU A 250 11.86 6.35 -2.56
CA LEU A 250 12.03 7.79 -2.43
C LEU A 250 11.78 8.44 -3.79
N GLU A 251 10.61 9.05 -3.96
CA GLU A 251 10.19 9.62 -5.25
C GLU A 251 10.40 11.13 -5.33
N ASP A 252 10.69 11.63 -6.54
CA ASP A 252 10.84 13.05 -6.89
C ASP A 252 11.86 13.83 -6.03
N ILE A 253 13.03 13.24 -5.77
CA ILE A 253 14.02 13.79 -4.82
C ILE A 253 15.01 14.81 -5.41
N ASP A 254 14.54 15.64 -6.35
CA ASP A 254 15.38 16.48 -7.22
C ASP A 254 16.36 17.41 -6.49
N ILE A 255 15.98 17.94 -5.32
CA ILE A 255 16.77 18.91 -4.54
C ILE A 255 17.67 18.23 -3.50
N HIS A 256 17.40 16.96 -3.16
CA HIS A 256 17.96 16.31 -1.98
C HIS A 256 19.13 15.38 -2.27
N LEU A 257 19.48 15.18 -3.54
CA LEU A 257 20.64 14.37 -3.94
C LEU A 257 21.97 15.12 -3.94
N GLU A 258 21.95 16.46 -3.78
CA GLU A 258 23.17 17.30 -3.75
C GLU A 258 24.14 16.91 -2.63
N SER A 259 25.43 17.17 -2.84
CA SER A 259 26.52 16.77 -1.94
C SER A 259 26.36 17.28 -0.49
N ARG A 260 26.95 16.51 0.44
CA ARG A 260 26.90 16.74 1.90
C ARG A 260 27.43 18.09 2.39
N GLU A 261 28.10 18.87 1.53
CA GLU A 261 28.77 20.12 1.90
C GLU A 261 27.81 21.23 2.40
N LYS A 262 26.49 21.06 2.21
CA LYS A 262 25.47 22.01 2.67
C LYS A 262 24.65 21.57 3.90
N GLY A 263 25.06 20.52 4.63
CA GLY A 263 24.31 20.04 5.80
C GLY A 263 23.11 19.15 5.45
N ASN A 264 23.22 18.40 4.34
CA ASN A 264 22.19 17.47 3.86
C ASN A 264 22.07 16.24 4.78
N SER A 265 21.23 16.34 5.82
CA SER A 265 20.96 15.28 6.80
C SER A 265 20.34 14.03 6.17
N PHE A 266 19.50 14.21 5.14
CA PHE A 266 18.91 13.14 4.36
C PHE A 266 19.98 12.21 3.76
N MET A 267 21.02 12.76 3.12
CA MET A 267 22.08 11.95 2.51
C MET A 267 22.79 11.08 3.56
N TYR A 268 23.06 11.60 4.76
CA TYR A 268 23.65 10.80 5.83
C TYR A 268 22.74 9.63 6.26
N GLN A 269 21.44 9.88 6.41
CA GLN A 269 20.46 8.85 6.77
C GLN A 269 20.33 7.78 5.67
N LEU A 270 20.26 8.22 4.40
CA LEU A 270 20.21 7.34 3.24
C LEU A 270 21.44 6.44 3.13
N LEU A 271 22.65 6.99 3.29
CA LEU A 271 23.89 6.21 3.24
C LEU A 271 23.98 5.20 4.39
N GLY A 272 23.58 5.58 5.60
CA GLY A 272 23.51 4.67 6.74
C GLY A 272 22.52 3.52 6.50
N THR A 273 21.39 3.83 5.86
CA THR A 273 20.37 2.85 5.47
C THR A 273 20.88 1.90 4.40
N ALA A 274 21.60 2.42 3.40
CA ALA A 274 22.19 1.63 2.33
C ALA A 274 23.38 0.75 2.78
N ASP A 275 24.15 1.21 3.77
CA ASP A 275 25.32 0.48 4.30
C ASP A 275 24.95 -0.73 5.16
N GLY A 276 23.81 -0.68 5.86
CA GLY A 276 23.28 -1.81 6.61
C GLY A 276 24.28 -2.39 7.63
N PHE A 277 24.60 -1.65 8.70
CA PHE A 277 25.26 -2.25 9.88
C PHE A 277 24.45 -3.46 10.40
N ILE A 278 23.12 -3.41 10.24
CA ILE A 278 22.20 -4.54 10.38
C ILE A 278 22.13 -5.23 9.01
N ARG A 279 22.79 -6.38 8.86
CA ARG A 279 22.84 -7.15 7.60
C ARG A 279 21.48 -7.73 7.25
N ASN A 280 20.65 -6.97 6.55
CA ASN A 280 19.42 -7.49 5.96
C ASN A 280 19.51 -7.41 4.42
N ARG A 281 20.02 -8.48 3.81
CA ARG A 281 20.34 -8.56 2.37
C ARG A 281 19.13 -8.40 1.45
N ASN A 282 17.92 -8.50 2.01
CA ASN A 282 16.67 -8.48 1.25
C ASN A 282 16.11 -7.05 1.10
N LYS A 283 16.70 -6.05 1.76
CA LYS A 283 16.22 -4.66 1.70
C LYS A 283 16.78 -3.93 0.49
N LYS A 284 15.88 -3.24 -0.21
CA LYS A 284 16.12 -2.55 -1.47
C LYS A 284 15.69 -1.10 -1.35
N ILE A 285 16.43 -0.20 -1.98
CA ILE A 285 16.17 1.23 -1.98
C ILE A 285 16.03 1.68 -3.44
N ILE A 286 14.89 2.24 -3.79
CA ILE A 286 14.64 2.78 -5.12
C ILE A 286 14.47 4.29 -4.99
N ILE A 287 15.24 5.01 -5.80
CA ILE A 287 15.27 6.46 -5.82
C ILE A 287 14.85 6.92 -7.20
N SER A 288 14.00 7.94 -7.28
CA SER A 288 13.75 8.61 -8.56
C SER A 288 13.88 10.12 -8.52
N SER A 289 14.28 10.66 -9.68
CA SER A 289 14.49 12.10 -9.86
C SER A 289 14.33 12.53 -11.32
N ASN A 290 14.01 13.80 -11.54
CA ASN A 290 13.91 14.45 -12.84
C ASN A 290 15.23 15.10 -13.31
N ILE A 291 16.35 14.91 -12.59
CA ILE A 291 17.68 15.39 -13.00
C ILE A 291 18.11 14.81 -14.37
N HIS A 292 18.93 15.58 -15.09
CA HIS A 292 19.42 15.19 -16.43
C HIS A 292 20.65 14.28 -16.39
N ASP A 293 21.48 14.41 -15.37
CA ASP A 293 22.66 13.61 -15.12
C ASP A 293 22.90 13.50 -13.61
N VAL A 294 23.81 12.60 -13.23
CA VAL A 294 24.12 12.24 -11.85
C VAL A 294 25.36 12.96 -11.31
N SER A 295 25.90 13.96 -12.01
CA SER A 295 27.19 14.59 -11.65
C SER A 295 27.17 15.23 -10.26
N ASN A 296 26.01 15.72 -9.83
CA ASN A 296 25.80 16.36 -8.52
C ASN A 296 25.34 15.39 -7.43
N VAL A 297 25.18 14.10 -7.73
CA VAL A 297 24.79 13.07 -6.76
C VAL A 297 26.00 12.67 -5.94
N ASP A 298 25.81 12.49 -4.63
CA ASP A 298 26.88 12.07 -3.72
C ASP A 298 27.55 10.77 -4.18
N SER A 299 28.86 10.82 -4.42
CA SER A 299 29.64 9.68 -4.93
C SER A 299 29.63 8.48 -4.00
N ALA A 300 29.40 8.67 -2.69
CA ALA A 300 29.31 7.57 -1.77
C ALA A 300 28.00 6.80 -1.93
N LEU A 301 26.91 7.42 -2.41
CA LEU A 301 25.69 6.68 -2.77
C LEU A 301 25.95 5.80 -3.99
N LEU A 302 26.68 6.34 -4.98
CA LEU A 302 26.96 5.73 -6.28
C LEU A 302 28.08 4.68 -6.28
N ARG A 303 28.78 4.49 -5.16
CA ARG A 303 29.91 3.56 -5.09
C ARG A 303 29.49 2.09 -5.25
N ASP A 304 30.41 1.30 -5.79
CA ASP A 304 30.27 -0.15 -5.90
C ASP A 304 29.96 -0.80 -4.54
N GLY A 305 29.01 -1.73 -4.54
CA GLY A 305 28.56 -2.45 -3.35
C GLY A 305 27.38 -1.81 -2.61
N ARG A 306 27.09 -0.51 -2.84
CA ARG A 306 25.84 0.15 -2.39
C ARG A 306 24.86 0.34 -3.55
N CYS A 307 25.33 0.98 -4.61
CA CYS A 307 24.57 1.21 -5.83
C CYS A 307 24.62 -0.03 -6.71
N TRP A 308 23.44 -0.60 -6.98
CA TRP A 308 23.29 -1.62 -8.00
C TRP A 308 23.40 -1.01 -9.39
N GLY A 309 22.77 0.14 -9.60
CA GLY A 309 22.85 0.84 -10.87
C GLY A 309 22.11 2.16 -10.88
N GLN A 310 22.53 3.00 -11.83
CA GLN A 310 21.92 4.27 -12.16
C GLN A 310 21.43 4.21 -13.60
N PHE A 311 20.14 4.45 -13.82
CA PHE A 311 19.54 4.29 -15.13
C PHE A 311 18.79 5.54 -15.55
N LYS A 312 19.20 6.10 -16.69
CA LYS A 312 18.52 7.22 -17.32
C LYS A 312 17.34 6.72 -18.14
N ILE A 313 16.14 7.13 -17.78
CA ILE A 313 14.93 6.88 -18.56
C ILE A 313 14.72 8.07 -19.49
N ASN A 314 15.02 7.87 -20.77
CA ASN A 314 14.96 8.91 -21.79
C ASN A 314 13.56 9.06 -22.39
N LEU A 315 13.34 10.17 -23.09
CA LEU A 315 12.22 10.26 -24.04
C LEU A 315 12.41 9.23 -25.16
N LEU A 316 11.31 8.72 -25.68
CA LEU A 316 11.28 7.73 -26.75
C LEU A 316 11.44 8.42 -28.09
N ASN A 317 12.30 7.90 -28.95
CA ASN A 317 12.35 8.34 -30.35
C ASN A 317 11.10 7.84 -31.11
N GLN A 318 10.96 8.26 -32.38
CA GLN A 318 9.78 7.92 -33.18
C GLN A 318 9.56 6.41 -33.33
N GLU A 319 10.61 5.64 -33.59
CA GLU A 319 10.54 4.18 -33.75
C GLU A 319 10.10 3.48 -32.45
N GLN A 320 10.74 3.83 -31.33
CA GLN A 320 10.39 3.31 -30.01
C GLN A 320 8.95 3.66 -29.64
N SER A 321 8.52 4.88 -29.97
CA SER A 321 7.16 5.34 -29.71
C SER A 321 6.13 4.50 -30.49
N TYR A 322 6.41 4.13 -31.74
CA TYR A 322 5.53 3.21 -32.49
C TYR A 322 5.47 1.81 -31.87
N ASN A 323 6.56 1.30 -31.28
CA ASN A 323 6.54 0.03 -30.57
C ASN A 323 5.63 0.10 -29.33
N VAL A 324 5.71 1.18 -28.55
CA VAL A 324 4.79 1.42 -27.42
C VAL A 324 3.35 1.48 -27.88
N LEU A 325 3.05 2.24 -28.93
CA LEU A 325 1.68 2.36 -29.46
C LEU A 325 1.13 1.01 -29.94
N ARG A 326 1.97 0.15 -30.51
CA ARG A 326 1.57 -1.21 -30.89
C ARG A 326 1.16 -2.04 -29.67
N ASP A 327 1.97 -2.02 -28.60
CA ASP A 327 1.65 -2.75 -27.37
C ASP A 327 0.41 -2.18 -26.66
N LEU A 328 0.15 -0.88 -26.82
CA LEU A 328 -1.08 -0.23 -26.37
C LEU A 328 -2.29 -0.47 -27.29
N ASN A 329 -2.15 -1.22 -28.38
CA ASN A 329 -3.17 -1.43 -29.42
C ASN A 329 -3.70 -0.12 -30.06
N LYS A 330 -2.83 0.88 -30.21
CA LYS A 330 -3.14 2.18 -30.84
C LYS A 330 -2.39 2.38 -32.16
N THR A 331 -2.61 1.48 -33.12
CA THR A 331 -1.83 1.41 -34.37
C THR A 331 -2.17 2.49 -35.39
N ASP A 332 -3.28 3.20 -35.22
CA ASP A 332 -3.76 4.20 -36.20
C ASP A 332 -3.18 5.61 -35.96
N ILE A 333 -2.39 5.80 -34.91
CA ILE A 333 -1.78 7.09 -34.57
C ILE A 333 -0.55 7.33 -35.43
N VAL A 334 -0.50 8.50 -36.08
CA VAL A 334 0.67 8.95 -36.85
C VAL A 334 1.52 9.89 -36.00
N LEU A 335 2.79 9.53 -35.80
CA LEU A 335 3.73 10.33 -35.03
C LEU A 335 4.58 11.23 -35.94
N GLY A 336 4.87 12.44 -35.46
CA GLY A 336 5.84 13.34 -36.06
C GLY A 336 7.30 12.93 -35.73
N ASN A 337 8.25 13.62 -36.36
CA ASN A 337 9.68 13.37 -36.15
C ASN A 337 10.20 14.11 -34.89
N THR A 338 9.71 13.70 -33.72
CA THR A 338 10.09 14.26 -32.42
C THR A 338 10.22 13.16 -31.36
N ASN A 339 10.80 13.46 -30.21
CA ASN A 339 10.81 12.54 -29.08
C ASN A 339 9.53 12.68 -28.24
N TYR A 340 9.05 11.58 -27.69
CA TYR A 340 7.80 11.49 -26.92
C TYR A 340 8.04 10.98 -25.51
N SER A 341 7.29 11.50 -24.55
CA SER A 341 7.20 10.92 -23.21
C SER A 341 6.19 9.76 -23.23
N LEU A 342 6.36 8.80 -22.32
CA LEU A 342 5.42 7.68 -22.18
C LEU A 342 4.01 8.21 -21.88
N SER A 343 3.89 9.18 -20.97
CA SER A 343 2.62 9.83 -20.63
C SER A 343 1.90 10.43 -21.85
N LYS A 344 2.65 11.01 -22.80
CA LYS A 344 2.08 11.59 -24.01
C LYS A 344 1.53 10.52 -24.95
N LEU A 345 2.20 9.37 -25.07
CA LEU A 345 1.71 8.25 -25.88
C LEU A 345 0.47 7.58 -25.28
N PHE A 346 0.39 7.50 -23.95
CA PHE A 346 -0.81 7.01 -23.26
C PHE A 346 -2.02 7.93 -23.46
N ALA A 347 -1.79 9.24 -23.59
CA ALA A 347 -2.85 10.25 -23.74
C ALA A 347 -3.37 10.43 -25.18
N MET A 348 -2.59 10.03 -26.19
CA MET A 348 -3.03 9.97 -27.60
C MET A 348 -3.97 8.80 -27.82
#